data_AF-A0AAW0RPB5-F1
#
_entry.id   AF-A0AAW0RPB5-F1
#
_cell.length_a   1.000
_cell.length_b   1.000
_cell.length_c   1.000
_cell.angle_alpha   90.00
_cell.angle_beta   90.00
_cell.angle_gamma   90.00
#
_symmetry.space_group_name_H-M   'P 1'
#
loop_
_entity.id
_entity.type
_entity.pdbx_description
1 polymer ?
#
loop_
_entity_poly.entity_id
_entity_poly.type
_entity_poly.pdbx_seq_one_letter_code
_entity_poly.pdbx_strand_id
1 'polypeptide(L)'
;MRYHVQPRGIRWSLWKDLWHNNLPDLKTTKDISPTTIFVVIDTEPWPGQAGTNSTDEAAAQIGIALLAPQADHAGKIDEPPQTLEEAQQRFHISSHSIHINGRERLGLGEIFWKGGDEDVAFVGPDEVEDTVLNLVHTFQQQMCLSLGKPLKLTLVGFDLYHEFRILSRHYPRILDCFTSWVDVQELAKELMPDTSQAPSLRNTLIGVGYEPIFPTKPASSDGHDAGNDAMRCMSVLGTLLHYSPPGEDLARAHSEYHANRCHERSKAQRAKANMQRRDLFSKECPWPVEKYPFRAKVDLPGTYITKWQDPAVLCVYFLKYKPVAAGGNNTKTFGGWICFASLEELELFLREVDGMEDVEGRGTWVAKTRYNPNVVQAVTKAELDEYLREKAAAEIAEKRRIRQEKKQREEIYGRTYSALPAANTAPCYDDANLSVEFATDQQNTSY
;
A
#
# COMPACT_ATOMS: atom_id res chain seq x y z
N MET A 1 2.76 4.21 22.74
CA MET A 1 1.32 4.00 22.54
C MET A 1 0.73 5.15 21.75
N ARG A 2 -0.02 4.83 20.69
CA ARG A 2 -0.57 5.76 19.70
C ARG A 2 -1.70 6.67 20.23
N TYR A 3 -2.30 6.37 21.38
CA TYR A 3 -3.63 6.85 21.75
C TYR A 3 -3.73 7.83 22.95
N HIS A 4 -2.64 8.50 23.34
CA HIS A 4 -2.62 9.44 24.48
C HIS A 4 -3.20 10.85 24.21
N VAL A 5 -3.58 11.15 22.96
CA VAL A 5 -4.05 12.48 22.55
C VAL A 5 -5.51 12.39 22.15
N GLN A 6 -6.27 13.47 22.36
CA GLN A 6 -7.65 13.58 21.89
C GLN A 6 -7.74 13.20 20.41
N PRO A 7 -8.48 12.13 20.06
CA PRO A 7 -8.62 11.68 18.69
C PRO A 7 -9.46 12.67 17.87
N ARG A 8 -9.01 12.96 16.65
CA ARG A 8 -9.73 13.85 15.74
C ARG A 8 -10.93 13.10 15.14
N GLY A 9 -12.08 13.76 15.06
CA GLY A 9 -13.26 13.20 14.38
C GLY A 9 -14.08 12.18 15.17
N ILE A 10 -13.64 11.78 16.37
CA ILE A 10 -14.46 11.03 17.32
C ILE A 10 -15.25 12.02 18.18
N ARG A 11 -16.49 11.68 18.56
CA ARG A 11 -17.29 12.46 19.54
C ARG A 11 -16.69 12.32 20.94
N TRP A 12 -15.54 12.95 21.16
CA TRP A 12 -14.71 12.80 22.35
C TRP A 12 -15.47 12.99 23.68
N SER A 13 -16.35 13.97 23.77
CA SER A 13 -17.10 14.25 24.99
C SER A 13 -18.01 13.09 25.43
N LEU A 14 -18.49 12.30 24.49
CA LEU A 14 -19.36 11.15 24.75
C LEU A 14 -18.54 9.89 25.10
N TRP A 15 -17.39 9.71 24.43
CA TRP A 15 -16.60 8.48 24.51
C TRP A 15 -15.32 8.60 25.33
N LYS A 16 -15.18 9.69 26.09
CA LYS A 16 -13.97 9.98 26.86
C LYS A 16 -13.62 8.84 27.81
N ASP A 17 -14.59 8.34 28.56
CA ASP A 17 -14.35 7.34 29.59
C ASP A 17 -13.94 6.00 28.97
N LEU A 18 -14.67 5.54 27.95
CA LEU A 18 -14.29 4.36 27.19
C LEU A 18 -12.90 4.51 26.56
N TRP A 19 -12.61 5.66 25.95
CA TRP A 19 -11.30 5.90 25.31
C TRP A 19 -10.14 5.80 26.31
N HIS A 20 -10.30 6.33 27.53
CA HIS A 20 -9.25 6.23 28.56
C HIS A 20 -9.13 4.82 29.15
N ASN A 21 -10.17 4.00 29.08
CA ASN A 21 -10.14 2.59 29.48
C ASN A 21 -9.52 1.69 28.40
N ASN A 22 -8.41 2.13 27.80
CA ASN A 22 -7.60 1.32 26.90
C ASN A 22 -6.81 0.26 27.69
N LEU A 23 -6.71 -0.96 27.16
CA LEU A 23 -5.79 -1.98 27.64
C LEU A 23 -4.45 -1.79 26.93
N PRO A 24 -3.39 -1.36 27.65
CA PRO A 24 -2.19 -0.80 27.03
C PRO A 24 -1.22 -1.86 26.50
N ASP A 25 -1.27 -3.07 27.05
CA ASP A 25 -0.28 -4.12 26.82
C ASP A 25 -0.90 -5.52 26.94
N LEU A 26 -0.13 -6.52 26.47
CA LEU A 26 -0.57 -7.90 26.44
C LEU A 26 -0.80 -8.45 27.85
N LYS A 27 -0.01 -8.00 28.82
CA LYS A 27 -0.14 -8.41 30.22
C LYS A 27 -1.51 -8.02 30.79
N THR A 28 -1.89 -6.75 30.66
CA THR A 28 -3.17 -6.22 31.15
C THR A 28 -4.34 -6.89 30.44
N THR A 29 -4.19 -7.21 29.16
CA THR A 29 -5.23 -7.90 28.38
C THR A 29 -5.40 -9.35 28.85
N LYS A 30 -4.30 -10.06 29.14
CA LYS A 30 -4.32 -11.40 29.74
C LYS A 30 -4.99 -11.40 31.12
N ASP A 31 -4.65 -10.44 31.98
CA ASP A 31 -5.17 -10.35 33.35
C ASP A 31 -6.71 -10.22 33.40
N ILE A 32 -7.32 -9.54 32.42
CA ILE A 32 -8.78 -9.36 32.39
C ILE A 32 -9.53 -10.49 31.66
N SER A 33 -8.83 -11.30 30.86
CA SER A 33 -9.41 -12.33 30.00
C SER A 33 -10.35 -13.33 30.70
N PRO A 34 -10.21 -13.66 32.00
CA PRO A 34 -11.18 -14.54 32.68
C PRO A 34 -12.50 -13.87 33.09
N THR A 35 -12.63 -12.54 32.89
CA THR A 35 -13.75 -11.72 33.38
C THR A 35 -14.43 -10.87 32.30
N THR A 36 -13.92 -10.94 31.07
CA THR A 36 -14.47 -10.19 29.94
C THR A 36 -14.73 -11.11 28.76
N ILE A 37 -15.73 -10.77 27.97
CA ILE A 37 -15.84 -11.23 26.58
C ILE A 37 -15.09 -10.21 25.73
N PHE A 38 -14.25 -10.70 24.83
CA PHE A 38 -13.63 -9.87 23.81
C PHE A 38 -14.53 -9.86 22.58
N VAL A 39 -14.80 -8.66 22.05
CA VAL A 39 -15.64 -8.47 20.87
C VAL A 39 -14.86 -7.68 19.85
N VAL A 40 -14.46 -8.33 18.77
CA VAL A 40 -13.92 -7.63 17.60
C VAL A 40 -15.07 -7.07 16.80
N ILE A 41 -14.96 -5.79 16.43
CA ILE A 41 -15.80 -5.17 15.42
C ILE A 41 -14.88 -4.64 14.33
N ASP A 42 -15.15 -5.04 13.10
CA ASP A 42 -14.50 -4.53 11.90
C ASP A 42 -15.56 -3.93 10.96
N THR A 43 -15.20 -2.91 10.19
CA THR A 43 -16.17 -2.22 9.32
C THR A 43 -15.58 -1.94 7.95
N GLU A 44 -16.31 -2.31 6.90
CA GLU A 44 -16.00 -1.81 5.55
C GLU A 44 -16.76 -0.51 5.30
N PRO A 45 -16.08 0.59 4.92
CA PRO A 45 -16.72 1.87 4.72
C PRO A 45 -17.60 1.85 3.46
N TRP A 46 -18.75 2.51 3.55
CA TRP A 46 -19.60 2.84 2.41
C TRP A 46 -19.08 4.13 1.76
N PRO A 47 -18.59 4.09 0.52
CA PRO A 47 -18.00 5.26 -0.14
C PRO A 47 -19.02 6.36 -0.51
N GLY A 48 -20.31 6.16 -0.22
CA GLY A 48 -21.39 7.08 -0.55
C GLY A 48 -21.67 7.17 -2.06
N GLN A 49 -22.68 7.96 -2.45
CA GLN A 49 -22.82 8.40 -3.84
C GLN A 49 -21.76 9.47 -4.13
N ALA A 50 -21.11 9.38 -5.29
CA ALA A 50 -20.03 10.28 -5.70
C ALA A 50 -20.40 11.76 -5.46
N GLY A 51 -19.71 12.41 -4.51
CA GLY A 51 -19.90 13.83 -4.20
C GLY A 51 -20.10 14.19 -2.71
N THR A 52 -20.29 13.21 -1.82
CA THR A 52 -20.32 13.47 -0.37
C THR A 52 -18.91 13.48 0.22
N ASN A 53 -18.66 14.39 1.18
CA ASN A 53 -17.37 14.52 1.85
C ASN A 53 -16.97 13.18 2.49
N SER A 54 -15.77 12.67 2.18
CA SER A 54 -15.11 11.46 2.76
C SER A 54 -15.06 11.34 4.29
N THR A 55 -15.60 12.33 5.00
CA THR A 55 -15.63 12.38 6.45
C THR A 55 -16.93 11.87 7.05
N ASP A 56 -17.92 11.43 6.28
CA ASP A 56 -19.22 10.92 6.78
C ASP A 56 -19.49 9.48 6.29
N GLU A 57 -18.42 8.69 6.19
CA GLU A 57 -18.46 7.30 5.74
C GLU A 57 -19.17 6.44 6.79
N ALA A 58 -20.41 6.06 6.50
CA ALA A 58 -21.12 5.02 7.25
C ALA A 58 -20.58 3.63 6.87
N ALA A 59 -20.94 2.57 7.59
CA ALA A 59 -20.55 1.22 7.20
C ALA A 59 -21.40 0.71 6.02
N ALA A 60 -20.76 -0.02 5.11
CA ALA A 60 -21.41 -0.91 4.13
C ALA A 60 -21.55 -2.34 4.70
N GLN A 61 -20.62 -2.72 5.57
CA GLN A 61 -20.54 -4.02 6.19
C GLN A 61 -20.02 -3.89 7.62
N ILE A 62 -20.51 -4.74 8.53
CA ILE A 62 -19.99 -4.88 9.89
C ILE A 62 -19.63 -6.34 10.13
N GLY A 63 -18.37 -6.59 10.47
CA GLY A 63 -17.86 -7.88 10.92
C GLY A 63 -17.82 -7.93 12.43
N ILE A 64 -18.23 -9.06 13.01
CA ILE A 64 -18.18 -9.28 14.45
C ILE A 64 -17.52 -10.62 14.72
N ALA A 65 -16.59 -10.64 15.67
CA ALA A 65 -16.12 -11.88 16.29
C ALA A 65 -16.15 -11.77 17.81
N LEU A 66 -16.64 -12.81 18.49
CA LEU A 66 -16.79 -12.86 19.94
C LEU A 66 -15.96 -14.01 20.49
N LEU A 67 -15.14 -13.71 21.48
CA LEU A 67 -14.31 -14.68 22.20
C LEU A 67 -14.78 -14.73 23.65
N ALA A 68 -15.19 -15.92 24.06
CA ALA A 68 -15.61 -16.18 25.42
C ALA A 68 -14.45 -15.93 26.41
N PRO A 69 -14.76 -15.56 27.67
CA PRO A 69 -13.74 -15.52 28.71
C PRO A 69 -13.08 -16.89 28.80
N GLN A 70 -11.77 -16.92 29.05
CA GLN A 70 -11.06 -18.19 29.24
C GLN A 70 -11.76 -19.02 30.32
N ALA A 71 -12.45 -20.09 29.91
CA ALA A 71 -12.63 -21.23 30.78
C ALA A 71 -11.24 -21.83 30.96
N ASP A 72 -10.94 -22.34 32.15
CA ASP A 72 -9.67 -22.98 32.49
C ASP A 72 -9.48 -24.19 31.55
N HIS A 73 -8.95 -23.94 30.34
CA HIS A 73 -8.67 -24.97 29.35
C HIS A 73 -7.42 -25.69 29.84
N ALA A 74 -7.64 -26.62 30.78
CA ALA A 74 -6.65 -27.46 31.43
C ALA A 74 -5.89 -28.42 30.49
N GLY A 75 -5.98 -28.21 29.17
CA GLY A 75 -5.16 -28.88 28.18
C GLY A 75 -3.99 -27.98 27.80
N LYS A 76 -2.77 -28.34 28.22
CA LYS A 76 -1.55 -27.87 27.56
C LYS A 76 -1.58 -28.34 26.12
N ILE A 77 -2.13 -27.52 25.23
CA ILE A 77 -1.94 -27.69 23.80
C ILE A 77 -0.70 -26.87 23.49
N ASP A 78 0.38 -27.55 23.13
CA ASP A 78 1.71 -26.92 23.02
C ASP A 78 1.85 -26.02 21.78
N GLU A 79 0.96 -26.16 20.78
CA GLU A 79 1.08 -25.46 19.49
C GLU A 79 -0.13 -24.55 19.18
N PRO A 80 0.08 -23.34 18.61
CA PRO A 80 -0.99 -22.44 18.20
C PRO A 80 -1.81 -23.02 17.03
N PRO A 81 -3.05 -22.57 16.81
CA PRO A 81 -3.83 -22.96 15.64
C PRO A 81 -3.17 -22.43 14.35
N GLN A 82 -3.26 -23.22 13.27
CA GLN A 82 -2.67 -22.89 11.97
C GLN A 82 -3.71 -22.35 10.97
N THR A 83 -5.01 -22.59 11.23
CA THR A 83 -6.13 -22.16 10.37
C THR A 83 -7.19 -21.39 11.16
N LEU A 84 -8.06 -20.63 10.47
CA LEU A 84 -9.14 -19.89 11.12
C LEU A 84 -10.21 -20.84 11.68
N GLU A 85 -10.44 -21.96 11.00
CA GLU A 85 -11.33 -23.05 11.42
C GLU A 85 -10.85 -23.65 12.74
N GLU A 86 -9.55 -23.95 12.84
CA GLU A 86 -8.94 -24.43 14.09
C GLU A 86 -9.04 -23.41 15.20
N ALA A 87 -8.77 -22.13 14.91
CA ALA A 87 -8.89 -21.06 15.89
C ALA A 87 -10.32 -20.91 16.40
N GLN A 88 -11.31 -21.00 15.50
CA GLN A 88 -12.72 -20.94 15.88
C GLN A 88 -13.10 -22.05 16.85
N GLN A 89 -12.71 -23.28 16.54
CA GLN A 89 -13.01 -24.43 17.38
C GLN A 89 -12.26 -24.36 18.71
N ARG A 90 -10.97 -24.02 18.67
CA ARG A 90 -10.06 -24.04 19.82
C ARG A 90 -10.33 -22.92 20.81
N PHE A 91 -10.62 -21.72 20.32
CA PHE A 91 -10.91 -20.56 21.16
C PHE A 91 -12.41 -20.31 21.35
N HIS A 92 -13.27 -21.19 20.81
CA HIS A 92 -14.72 -21.03 20.83
C HIS A 92 -15.18 -19.66 20.30
N ILE A 93 -14.63 -19.24 19.16
CA ILE A 93 -14.95 -17.93 18.56
C ILE A 93 -16.30 -18.01 17.84
N SER A 94 -17.23 -17.12 18.19
CA SER A 94 -18.39 -16.83 17.35
C SER A 94 -18.02 -15.75 16.36
N SER A 95 -18.41 -15.86 15.09
CA SER A 95 -18.07 -14.88 14.05
C SER A 95 -19.24 -14.72 13.10
N HIS A 96 -19.53 -13.48 12.73
CA HIS A 96 -20.68 -13.03 11.95
C HIS A 96 -20.26 -11.94 10.96
N SER A 97 -20.90 -11.95 9.79
CA SER A 97 -20.79 -10.90 8.77
C SER A 97 -22.18 -10.30 8.54
N ILE A 98 -22.29 -8.97 8.67
CA ILE A 98 -23.55 -8.22 8.53
C ILE A 98 -23.42 -7.26 7.37
N HIS A 99 -24.23 -7.45 6.34
CA HIS A 99 -24.31 -6.60 5.16
C HIS A 99 -25.49 -5.63 5.30
N ILE A 100 -25.26 -4.36 4.93
CA ILE A 100 -26.27 -3.31 5.06
C ILE A 100 -26.94 -3.10 3.71
N ASN A 101 -28.25 -3.38 3.66
CA ASN A 101 -29.07 -3.23 2.46
C ASN A 101 -29.04 -1.77 1.95
N GLY A 102 -28.89 -1.60 0.64
CA GLY A 102 -28.77 -0.31 -0.01
C GLY A 102 -27.40 0.37 0.13
N ARG A 103 -26.41 -0.33 0.70
CA ARG A 103 -25.01 0.12 0.83
C ARG A 103 -24.01 -0.87 0.25
N GLU A 104 -24.46 -1.70 -0.68
CA GLU A 104 -23.67 -2.76 -1.27
C GLU A 104 -22.47 -2.20 -2.05
N ARG A 105 -21.34 -2.90 -1.99
CA ARG A 105 -20.14 -2.56 -2.77
C ARG A 105 -20.26 -3.14 -4.18
N LEU A 106 -19.81 -2.38 -5.18
CA LEU A 106 -19.71 -2.86 -6.56
C LEU A 106 -18.53 -3.83 -6.68
N GLY A 107 -18.80 -5.13 -6.87
CA GLY A 107 -17.78 -6.14 -7.15
C GLY A 107 -18.03 -7.48 -6.45
N LEU A 108 -17.37 -8.54 -6.93
CA LEU A 108 -17.26 -9.82 -6.22
C LEU A 108 -16.24 -9.64 -5.10
N GLY A 109 -16.73 -9.31 -3.91
CA GLY A 109 -15.93 -9.22 -2.70
C GLY A 109 -15.41 -10.58 -2.24
N GLU A 110 -14.69 -10.57 -1.13
CA GLU A 110 -14.32 -11.78 -0.43
C GLU A 110 -15.58 -12.49 0.10
N ILE A 111 -15.64 -13.81 -0.07
CA ILE A 111 -16.73 -14.64 0.46
C ILE A 111 -16.49 -14.85 1.96
N PHE A 112 -17.54 -14.76 2.76
CA PHE A 112 -17.45 -15.07 4.19
C PHE A 112 -17.08 -16.54 4.42
N TRP A 113 -16.07 -16.77 5.25
CA TRP A 113 -15.36 -18.06 5.37
C TRP A 113 -16.22 -19.23 5.89
N LYS A 114 -17.37 -18.96 6.52
CA LYS A 114 -18.20 -19.99 7.19
C LYS A 114 -19.18 -20.76 6.31
N GLY A 115 -19.29 -20.46 5.03
CA GLY A 115 -20.24 -21.20 4.17
C GLY A 115 -20.75 -20.46 2.95
N GLY A 116 -20.30 -19.22 2.71
CA GLY A 116 -20.78 -18.41 1.59
C GLY A 116 -21.76 -17.32 2.01
N ASP A 117 -22.45 -16.74 1.02
CA ASP A 117 -23.42 -15.65 1.22
C ASP A 117 -24.63 -16.07 2.08
N GLU A 118 -24.90 -17.37 2.21
CA GLU A 118 -26.03 -17.91 2.98
C GLU A 118 -25.89 -17.68 4.50
N ASP A 119 -24.65 -17.52 5.00
CA ASP A 119 -24.36 -17.28 6.41
C ASP A 119 -24.15 -15.80 6.75
N VAL A 120 -24.41 -14.91 5.77
CA VAL A 120 -24.31 -13.46 5.92
C VAL A 120 -25.67 -12.88 6.30
N ALA A 121 -25.72 -12.06 7.34
CA ALA A 121 -26.95 -11.36 7.72
C ALA A 121 -27.14 -10.09 6.87
N PHE A 122 -28.27 -9.96 6.20
CA PHE A 122 -28.63 -8.76 5.45
C PHE A 122 -29.66 -7.95 6.23
N VAL A 123 -29.34 -6.71 6.57
CA VAL A 123 -30.17 -5.86 7.45
C VAL A 123 -30.39 -4.47 6.86
N GLY A 124 -31.53 -3.84 7.18
CA GLY A 124 -31.75 -2.44 6.84
C GLY A 124 -30.80 -1.52 7.62
N PRO A 125 -30.47 -0.32 7.09
CA PRO A 125 -29.61 0.66 7.78
C PRO A 125 -30.03 0.98 9.22
N ASP A 126 -31.33 0.99 9.49
CA ASP A 126 -31.90 1.33 10.81
C ASP A 126 -31.90 0.12 11.79
N GLU A 127 -31.68 -1.09 11.29
CA GLU A 127 -31.70 -2.34 12.06
C GLU A 127 -30.29 -2.78 12.49
N VAL A 128 -29.26 -2.08 12.03
CA VAL A 128 -27.86 -2.44 12.24
C VAL A 128 -27.51 -2.49 13.73
N GLU A 129 -27.76 -1.41 14.48
CA GLU A 129 -27.44 -1.39 15.91
C GLU A 129 -28.16 -2.49 16.67
N ASP A 130 -29.47 -2.66 16.44
CA ASP A 130 -30.26 -3.68 17.13
C ASP A 130 -29.76 -5.09 16.81
N THR A 131 -29.35 -5.36 15.57
CA THR A 131 -28.78 -6.64 15.18
C THR A 131 -27.46 -6.92 15.89
N VAL A 132 -26.54 -5.94 15.90
CA VAL A 132 -25.25 -6.07 16.61
C VAL A 132 -25.47 -6.27 18.11
N LEU A 133 -26.33 -5.45 18.71
CA LEU A 133 -26.66 -5.52 20.14
C LEU A 133 -27.27 -6.86 20.51
N ASN A 134 -28.19 -7.39 19.70
CA ASN A 134 -28.80 -8.69 19.93
C ASN A 134 -27.77 -9.81 19.89
N LEU A 135 -26.83 -9.80 18.94
CA LEU A 135 -25.75 -10.79 18.88
C LEU A 135 -24.85 -10.73 20.12
N VAL A 136 -24.39 -9.52 20.47
CA VAL A 136 -23.48 -9.30 21.61
C VAL A 136 -24.15 -9.65 22.94
N HIS A 137 -25.38 -9.18 23.18
CA HIS A 137 -26.10 -9.45 24.42
C HIS A 137 -26.54 -10.91 24.54
N THR A 138 -26.95 -11.55 23.45
CA THR A 138 -27.30 -12.98 23.48
C THR A 138 -26.08 -13.81 23.87
N PHE A 139 -24.93 -13.56 23.24
CA PHE A 139 -23.68 -14.24 23.59
C PHE A 139 -23.27 -13.96 25.03
N GLN A 140 -23.34 -12.69 25.48
CA GLN A 140 -23.04 -12.31 26.85
C GLN A 140 -23.95 -13.00 27.87
N GLN A 141 -25.26 -13.05 27.63
CA GLN A 141 -26.21 -13.74 28.50
C GLN A 141 -25.91 -15.23 28.60
N GLN A 142 -25.64 -15.90 27.47
CA GLN A 142 -25.26 -17.31 27.45
C GLN A 142 -24.01 -17.58 28.28
N MET A 143 -22.98 -16.74 28.13
CA MET A 143 -21.73 -16.89 28.89
C MET A 143 -21.90 -16.56 30.38
N CYS A 144 -22.67 -15.53 30.72
CA CYS A 144 -23.00 -15.19 32.11
C CYS A 144 -23.76 -16.32 32.82
N LEU A 145 -24.72 -16.95 32.12
CA LEU A 145 -25.46 -18.10 32.64
C LEU A 145 -24.54 -19.32 32.84
N SER A 146 -23.66 -19.60 31.87
CA SER A 146 -22.71 -20.71 31.93
C SER A 146 -21.68 -20.55 33.05
N LEU A 147 -21.14 -19.35 33.24
CA LEU A 147 -20.09 -19.07 34.24
C LEU A 147 -20.63 -18.63 35.61
N GLY A 148 -21.94 -18.40 35.75
CA GLY A 148 -22.57 -17.99 37.00
C GLY A 148 -22.14 -16.62 37.52
N LYS A 149 -21.58 -15.75 36.67
CA LYS A 149 -21.10 -14.42 37.04
C LYS A 149 -21.31 -13.40 35.92
N PRO A 150 -21.54 -12.11 36.23
CA PRO A 150 -21.62 -11.07 35.22
C PRO A 150 -20.26 -10.88 34.52
N LEU A 151 -20.30 -10.74 33.20
CA LEU A 151 -19.12 -10.53 32.36
C LEU A 151 -19.12 -9.12 31.77
N LYS A 152 -17.95 -8.51 31.71
CA LYS A 152 -17.74 -7.26 30.99
C LYS A 152 -17.54 -7.50 29.50
N LEU A 153 -17.68 -6.45 28.71
CA LEU A 153 -17.36 -6.45 27.29
C LEU A 153 -16.14 -5.55 27.03
N THR A 154 -15.22 -6.06 26.23
CA THR A 154 -14.02 -5.34 25.77
C THR A 154 -14.05 -5.27 24.25
N LEU A 155 -14.02 -4.04 23.71
CA LEU A 155 -13.95 -3.81 22.27
C LEU A 155 -12.54 -4.13 21.76
N VAL A 156 -12.45 -4.85 20.67
CA VAL A 156 -11.18 -5.25 20.05
C VAL A 156 -11.17 -4.78 18.60
N GLY A 157 -10.02 -4.35 18.11
CA GLY A 157 -9.80 -4.12 16.68
C GLY A 157 -8.34 -4.18 16.32
N PHE A 158 -8.05 -3.93 15.06
CA PHE A 158 -6.70 -3.89 14.51
C PHE A 158 -6.51 -2.55 13.80
N ASP A 159 -5.77 -1.61 14.39
CA ASP A 159 -5.82 -0.18 14.01
C ASP A 159 -7.22 0.44 14.21
N LEU A 160 -7.80 0.19 15.39
CA LEU A 160 -9.21 0.43 15.79
C LEU A 160 -9.70 1.88 15.64
N TYR A 161 -8.81 2.83 15.30
CA TYR A 161 -9.16 4.24 15.13
C TYR A 161 -10.29 4.46 14.11
N HIS A 162 -10.28 3.71 13.01
CA HIS A 162 -11.29 3.87 11.95
C HIS A 162 -12.66 3.39 12.42
N GLU A 163 -12.72 2.21 13.04
CA GLU A 163 -13.94 1.58 13.56
C GLU A 163 -14.52 2.46 14.67
N PHE A 164 -13.69 2.97 15.59
CA PHE A 164 -14.13 3.92 16.61
C PHE A 164 -14.78 5.17 16.00
N ARG A 165 -14.22 5.70 14.91
CA ARG A 165 -14.77 6.87 14.21
C ARG A 165 -16.15 6.56 13.62
N ILE A 166 -16.34 5.40 13.00
CA ILE A 166 -17.62 4.99 12.41
C ILE A 166 -18.66 4.72 13.51
N LEU A 167 -18.33 3.87 14.49
CA LEU A 167 -19.22 3.48 15.57
C LEU A 167 -19.66 4.70 16.40
N SER A 168 -18.73 5.60 16.74
CA SER A 168 -19.06 6.80 17.54
C SER A 168 -20.02 7.78 16.89
N ARG A 169 -20.18 7.70 15.56
CA ARG A 169 -21.01 8.62 14.77
C ARG A 169 -22.33 8.00 14.36
N HIS A 170 -22.29 6.77 13.87
CA HIS A 170 -23.44 6.12 13.25
C HIS A 170 -24.06 5.04 14.14
N TYR A 171 -23.28 4.47 15.06
CA TYR A 171 -23.70 3.32 15.87
C TYR A 171 -23.34 3.49 17.37
N PRO A 172 -23.76 4.60 18.01
CA PRO A 172 -23.34 4.94 19.37
C PRO A 172 -23.76 3.89 20.40
N ARG A 173 -24.92 3.24 20.25
CA ARG A 173 -25.41 2.24 21.23
C ARG A 173 -24.53 1.01 21.26
N ILE A 174 -23.85 0.69 20.15
CA ILE A 174 -22.86 -0.38 20.11
C ILE A 174 -21.69 -0.05 21.03
N LEU A 175 -21.19 1.21 21.02
CA LEU A 175 -20.09 1.62 21.90
C LEU A 175 -20.48 1.63 23.39
N ASP A 176 -21.73 1.94 23.71
CA ASP A 176 -22.24 1.94 25.09
C ASP A 176 -22.14 0.56 25.78
N CYS A 177 -21.98 -0.52 25.01
CA CYS A 177 -21.83 -1.87 25.55
C CYS A 177 -20.47 -2.13 26.19
N PHE A 178 -19.44 -1.38 25.79
CA PHE A 178 -18.05 -1.70 26.13
C PHE A 178 -17.56 -0.94 27.35
N THR A 179 -16.79 -1.64 28.18
CA THR A 179 -16.19 -1.05 29.39
C THR A 179 -14.72 -0.69 29.21
N SER A 180 -14.06 -1.34 28.24
CA SER A 180 -12.67 -1.13 27.88
C SER A 180 -12.45 -1.51 26.42
N TRP A 181 -11.26 -1.21 25.87
CA TRP A 181 -10.92 -1.57 24.50
C TRP A 181 -9.43 -1.88 24.33
N VAL A 182 -9.08 -2.63 23.29
CA VAL A 182 -7.70 -3.01 22.96
C VAL A 182 -7.45 -3.00 21.47
N ASP A 183 -6.26 -2.55 21.07
CA ASP A 183 -5.78 -2.59 19.68
C ASP A 183 -4.75 -3.71 19.53
N VAL A 184 -5.13 -4.75 18.79
CA VAL A 184 -4.30 -5.94 18.55
C VAL A 184 -3.03 -5.58 17.77
N GLN A 185 -3.06 -4.53 16.95
CA GLN A 185 -1.86 -4.08 16.23
C GLN A 185 -0.80 -3.55 17.20
N GLU A 186 -1.19 -2.85 18.27
CA GLU A 186 -0.27 -2.36 19.29
C GLU A 186 0.26 -3.52 20.15
N LEU A 187 -0.58 -4.53 20.46
CA LEU A 187 -0.12 -5.76 21.14
C LEU A 187 0.89 -6.54 20.29
N ALA A 188 0.64 -6.69 19.00
CA ALA A 188 1.56 -7.33 18.08
C ALA A 188 2.87 -6.53 17.97
N LYS A 189 2.80 -5.20 17.95
CA LYS A 189 3.97 -4.32 17.91
C LYS A 189 4.80 -4.41 19.19
N GLU A 190 4.19 -4.64 20.36
CA GLU A 190 4.90 -4.89 21.63
C GLU A 190 5.92 -6.04 21.49
N LEU A 191 5.59 -7.06 20.71
CA LEU A 191 6.46 -8.22 20.45
C LEU A 191 7.60 -7.92 19.45
N MET A 192 7.60 -6.76 18.79
CA MET A 192 8.61 -6.35 17.80
C MET A 192 9.18 -4.95 18.10
N PRO A 193 9.88 -4.76 19.23
CA PRO A 193 10.30 -3.43 19.70
C PRO A 193 11.24 -2.69 18.74
N ASP A 194 12.02 -3.43 17.92
CA ASP A 194 12.99 -2.86 16.98
C ASP A 194 12.35 -2.35 15.68
N THR A 195 11.04 -2.52 15.51
CA THR A 195 10.32 -2.10 14.30
C THR A 195 9.62 -0.76 14.50
N SER A 196 9.92 0.21 13.63
CA SER A 196 9.26 1.52 13.66
C SER A 196 7.86 1.50 13.03
N GLN A 197 7.58 0.54 12.15
CA GLN A 197 6.33 0.40 11.42
C GLN A 197 5.37 -0.57 12.13
N ALA A 198 4.08 -0.26 12.09
CA ALA A 198 3.06 -1.14 12.62
C ALA A 198 2.80 -2.31 11.65
N PRO A 199 2.61 -3.56 12.13
CA PRO A 199 2.34 -4.69 11.25
C PRO A 199 0.93 -4.64 10.65
N SER A 200 0.76 -5.25 9.47
CA SER A 200 -0.57 -5.50 8.92
C SER A 200 -1.22 -6.73 9.58
N LEU A 201 -2.54 -6.81 9.57
CA LEU A 201 -3.28 -7.95 10.13
C LEU A 201 -2.84 -9.28 9.50
N ARG A 202 -2.71 -9.30 8.16
CA ARG A 202 -2.22 -10.47 7.42
C ARG A 202 -0.83 -10.93 7.88
N ASN A 203 0.12 -10.01 8.05
CA ASN A 203 1.47 -10.38 8.47
C ASN A 203 1.48 -10.81 9.93
N THR A 204 0.60 -10.22 10.74
CA THR A 204 0.45 -10.58 12.13
C THR A 204 -0.04 -12.02 12.26
N LEU A 205 -1.06 -12.41 11.49
CA LEU A 205 -1.51 -13.80 11.41
C LEU A 205 -0.39 -14.77 11.03
N ILE A 206 0.34 -14.49 9.96
CA ILE A 206 1.46 -15.33 9.52
C ILE A 206 2.52 -15.42 10.63
N GLY A 207 2.85 -14.28 11.23
CA GLY A 207 3.86 -14.18 12.28
C GLY A 207 3.51 -14.90 13.57
N VAL A 208 2.22 -15.08 13.88
CA VAL A 208 1.77 -15.86 15.03
C VAL A 208 1.49 -17.34 14.70
N GLY A 209 1.79 -17.79 13.47
CA GLY A 209 1.80 -19.20 13.09
C GLY A 209 0.69 -19.67 12.15
N TYR A 210 -0.19 -18.77 11.67
CA TYR A 210 -1.25 -19.14 10.73
C TYR A 210 -0.69 -19.36 9.32
N GLU A 211 -1.27 -20.32 8.61
CA GLU A 211 -0.90 -20.58 7.22
C GLU A 211 -1.21 -19.37 6.33
N PRO A 212 -0.34 -19.05 5.36
CA PRO A 212 -0.54 -17.93 4.44
C PRO A 212 -1.64 -18.19 3.39
N ILE A 213 -2.19 -19.40 3.36
CA ILE A 213 -3.27 -19.84 2.46
C ILE A 213 -4.59 -19.53 3.14
N PHE A 214 -5.08 -18.30 2.94
CA PHE A 214 -6.44 -17.97 3.35
C PHE A 214 -7.41 -18.53 2.29
N PRO A 215 -8.38 -19.39 2.68
CA PRO A 215 -9.31 -20.02 1.74
C PRO A 215 -10.16 -18.98 0.99
N THR A 216 -10.31 -17.80 1.56
CA THR A 216 -11.02 -16.67 1.00
C THR A 216 -10.04 -15.76 0.25
N LYS A 217 -9.54 -16.20 -0.90
CA LYS A 217 -8.73 -15.29 -1.74
C LYS A 217 -9.68 -14.40 -2.53
N PRO A 218 -9.63 -13.06 -2.39
CA PRO A 218 -10.42 -12.19 -3.25
C PRO A 218 -10.09 -12.48 -4.72
N ALA A 219 -11.12 -12.72 -5.54
CA ALA A 219 -10.94 -12.88 -7.00
C ALA A 219 -10.40 -11.59 -7.66
N SER A 220 -10.55 -10.46 -6.96
CA SER A 220 -10.05 -9.13 -7.33
C SER A 220 -9.46 -8.43 -6.10
N SER A 221 -8.59 -7.43 -6.27
CA SER A 221 -7.93 -6.75 -5.16
C SER A 221 -8.84 -5.89 -4.26
N ASP A 222 -10.15 -5.84 -4.51
CA ASP A 222 -10.99 -4.68 -4.14
C ASP A 222 -12.22 -5.01 -3.28
N GLY A 223 -12.30 -6.18 -2.65
CA GLY A 223 -13.31 -6.44 -1.62
C GLY A 223 -12.79 -7.35 -0.53
N HIS A 224 -12.55 -6.80 0.65
CA HIS A 224 -12.43 -7.58 1.88
C HIS A 224 -13.83 -7.79 2.48
N ASP A 225 -13.98 -8.84 3.27
CA ASP A 225 -15.17 -9.09 4.07
C ASP A 225 -14.86 -8.72 5.53
N ALA A 226 -15.64 -7.80 6.09
CA ALA A 226 -15.43 -7.33 7.46
C ALA A 226 -15.53 -8.49 8.48
N GLY A 227 -16.40 -9.48 8.25
CA GLY A 227 -16.55 -10.65 9.12
C GLY A 227 -15.29 -11.52 9.16
N ASN A 228 -14.65 -11.72 8.00
CA ASN A 228 -13.37 -12.39 7.88
C ASN A 228 -12.27 -11.60 8.59
N ASP A 229 -12.19 -10.28 8.41
CA ASP A 229 -11.19 -9.45 9.09
C ASP A 229 -11.41 -9.40 10.62
N ALA A 230 -12.66 -9.41 11.08
CA ALA A 230 -12.99 -9.57 12.49
C ALA A 230 -12.53 -10.94 13.05
N MET A 231 -12.76 -12.02 12.31
CA MET A 231 -12.31 -13.37 12.68
C MET A 231 -10.79 -13.47 12.74
N ARG A 232 -10.11 -12.90 11.74
CA ARG A 232 -8.64 -12.81 11.66
C ARG A 232 -8.05 -12.06 12.84
N CYS A 233 -8.61 -10.90 13.17
CA CYS A 233 -8.21 -10.11 14.32
C CYS A 233 -8.42 -10.88 15.64
N MET A 234 -9.57 -11.54 15.80
CA MET A 234 -9.84 -12.34 17.00
C MET A 234 -8.92 -13.54 17.13
N SER A 235 -8.59 -14.18 16.01
CA SER A 235 -7.64 -15.29 15.93
C SER A 235 -6.24 -14.88 16.41
N VAL A 236 -5.77 -13.71 15.97
CA VAL A 236 -4.52 -13.13 16.48
C VAL A 236 -4.60 -12.90 17.98
N LEU A 237 -5.66 -12.26 18.48
CA LEU A 237 -5.82 -12.00 19.92
C LEU A 237 -5.81 -13.30 20.72
N GLY A 238 -6.59 -14.30 20.32
CA GLY A 238 -6.60 -15.63 20.96
C GLY A 238 -5.20 -16.24 21.03
N THR A 239 -4.44 -16.21 19.94
CA THR A 239 -3.08 -16.73 19.92
C THR A 239 -2.13 -15.93 20.84
N LEU A 240 -2.23 -14.61 20.87
CA LEU A 240 -1.43 -13.77 21.78
C LEU A 240 -1.73 -14.05 23.26
N LEU A 241 -3.01 -14.26 23.59
CA LEU A 241 -3.45 -14.56 24.96
C LEU A 241 -2.96 -15.94 25.44
N HIS A 242 -2.90 -16.94 24.55
CA HIS A 242 -2.64 -18.32 24.95
C HIS A 242 -1.21 -18.82 24.67
N TYR A 243 -0.56 -18.39 23.58
CA TYR A 243 0.66 -19.04 23.07
C TYR A 243 1.92 -18.18 23.14
N SER A 244 1.81 -16.88 23.40
CA SER A 244 2.96 -15.95 23.49
C SER A 244 3.99 -16.18 22.36
N PRO A 245 3.61 -15.96 21.09
CA PRO A 245 4.43 -16.31 19.94
C PRO A 245 5.79 -15.58 19.95
N PRO A 246 6.87 -16.18 19.41
CA PRO A 246 8.17 -15.54 19.33
C PRO A 246 8.11 -14.24 18.50
N GLY A 247 8.58 -13.13 19.07
CA GLY A 247 8.62 -11.84 18.37
C GLY A 247 9.44 -11.87 17.07
N GLU A 248 10.44 -12.75 16.98
CA GLU A 248 11.29 -12.94 15.79
C GLU A 248 10.49 -13.43 14.57
N ASP A 249 9.52 -14.33 14.76
CA ASP A 249 8.69 -14.85 13.67
C ASP A 249 7.76 -13.76 13.13
N LEU A 250 7.21 -12.95 14.03
CA LEU A 250 6.41 -11.78 13.69
C LEU A 250 7.24 -10.72 12.95
N ALA A 251 8.45 -10.44 13.42
CA ALA A 251 9.39 -9.51 12.78
C ALA A 251 9.82 -9.99 11.39
N ARG A 252 10.05 -11.30 11.23
CA ARG A 252 10.36 -11.92 9.94
C ARG A 252 9.19 -11.79 8.98
N ALA A 253 7.97 -12.18 9.37
CA ALA A 253 6.78 -12.07 8.53
C ALA A 253 6.49 -10.62 8.12
N HIS A 254 6.67 -9.68 9.05
CA HIS A 254 6.59 -8.24 8.78
C HIS A 254 7.62 -7.81 7.72
N SER A 255 8.89 -8.15 7.91
CA SER A 255 10.00 -7.77 7.02
C SER A 255 9.87 -8.37 5.63
N GLU A 256 9.51 -9.66 5.52
CA GLU A 256 9.33 -10.35 4.24
C GLU A 256 8.21 -9.73 3.40
N TYR A 257 7.11 -9.32 4.03
CA TYR A 257 6.02 -8.64 3.33
C TYR A 257 6.43 -7.26 2.79
N HIS A 258 7.15 -6.47 3.60
CA HIS A 258 7.63 -5.15 3.19
C HIS A 258 8.70 -5.24 2.10
N ALA A 259 9.55 -6.27 2.14
CA ALA A 259 10.50 -6.56 1.07
C ALA A 259 9.81 -6.97 -0.24
N ASN A 260 8.73 -7.74 -0.16
CA ASN A 260 8.16 -8.42 -1.33
C ASN A 260 7.01 -7.67 -2.03
N ARG A 261 6.16 -6.87 -1.36
CA ARG A 261 4.93 -6.39 -2.04
C ARG A 261 5.20 -5.43 -3.22
N CYS A 262 6.13 -4.49 -3.06
CA CYS A 262 6.45 -3.56 -4.14
C CYS A 262 7.37 -4.22 -5.19
N HIS A 263 8.31 -5.05 -4.73
CA HIS A 263 9.26 -5.74 -5.58
C HIS A 263 8.61 -6.84 -6.42
N GLU A 264 7.82 -7.73 -5.82
CA GLU A 264 7.15 -8.84 -6.50
C GLU A 264 5.98 -8.38 -7.38
N ARG A 265 5.22 -7.34 -6.99
CA ARG A 265 4.18 -6.77 -7.86
C ARG A 265 4.80 -6.17 -9.12
N SER A 266 5.90 -5.42 -8.96
CA SER A 266 6.63 -4.87 -10.09
C SER A 266 7.35 -5.96 -10.90
N LYS A 267 7.91 -7.00 -10.27
CA LYS A 267 8.59 -8.13 -10.95
C LYS A 267 7.60 -9.02 -11.72
N ALA A 268 6.45 -9.34 -11.16
CA ALA A 268 5.40 -10.11 -11.83
C ALA A 268 4.78 -9.32 -13.01
N GLN A 269 4.58 -8.01 -12.85
CA GLN A 269 4.13 -7.15 -13.95
C GLN A 269 5.19 -7.04 -15.06
N ARG A 270 6.48 -6.92 -14.72
CA ARG A 270 7.60 -6.91 -15.68
C ARG A 270 7.74 -8.24 -16.42
N ALA A 271 7.61 -9.36 -15.70
CA ALA A 271 7.69 -10.70 -16.29
C ALA A 271 6.55 -10.95 -17.30
N LYS A 272 5.33 -10.47 -17.02
CA LYS A 272 4.21 -10.54 -17.97
C LYS A 272 4.41 -9.69 -19.22
N ALA A 273 5.16 -8.60 -19.13
CA ALA A 273 5.39 -7.67 -20.23
C ALA A 273 6.67 -7.96 -21.03
N ASN A 274 7.53 -8.91 -20.63
CA ASN A 274 8.88 -9.11 -21.19
C ASN A 274 9.74 -7.82 -21.25
N MET A 275 9.45 -6.84 -20.39
CA MET A 275 10.10 -5.52 -20.41
C MET A 275 11.21 -5.42 -19.37
N GLN A 276 12.35 -4.83 -19.75
CA GLN A 276 13.41 -4.50 -18.81
C GLN A 276 13.10 -3.19 -18.09
N ARG A 277 13.64 -3.02 -16.86
CA ARG A 277 13.44 -1.81 -16.05
C ARG A 277 13.81 -0.51 -16.80
N ARG A 278 14.76 -0.59 -17.73
CA ARG A 278 15.23 0.54 -18.55
C ARG A 278 14.24 1.02 -19.62
N ASP A 279 13.21 0.23 -19.89
CA ASP A 279 12.18 0.52 -20.91
C ASP A 279 10.88 1.05 -20.27
N LEU A 280 10.89 1.30 -18.96
CA LEU A 280 9.79 1.89 -18.19
C LEU A 280 10.22 3.23 -17.59
N PHE A 281 9.54 4.30 -18.01
CA PHE A 281 9.90 5.68 -17.68
C PHE A 281 8.88 6.26 -16.70
N SER A 282 9.24 6.31 -15.41
CA SER A 282 8.36 6.89 -14.38
C SER A 282 8.16 8.38 -14.67
N LYS A 283 6.92 8.79 -14.94
CA LYS A 283 6.49 10.18 -15.15
C LYS A 283 7.11 10.89 -16.38
N GLU A 284 7.77 10.16 -17.27
CA GLU A 284 8.42 10.78 -18.43
C GLU A 284 8.07 10.06 -19.72
N CYS A 285 8.14 10.81 -20.82
CA CYS A 285 8.11 10.24 -22.16
C CYS A 285 9.38 9.40 -22.36
N PRO A 286 9.28 8.18 -22.93
CA PRO A 286 10.46 7.36 -23.22
C PRO A 286 11.52 8.11 -24.01
N TRP A 287 12.76 8.10 -23.49
CA TRP A 287 13.93 8.82 -23.99
C TRP A 287 15.15 7.88 -24.08
N PRO A 288 16.05 8.05 -25.06
CA PRO A 288 16.09 9.06 -26.13
C PRO A 288 15.04 8.84 -27.23
N VAL A 289 14.63 9.94 -27.87
CA VAL A 289 13.58 9.94 -28.92
C VAL A 289 13.93 9.01 -30.06
N GLU A 290 15.21 8.93 -30.38
CA GLU A 290 15.74 8.14 -31.47
C GLU A 290 15.71 6.64 -31.18
N LYS A 291 15.69 6.25 -29.90
CA LYS A 291 15.54 4.85 -29.48
C LYS A 291 14.08 4.43 -29.40
N TYR A 292 13.18 5.38 -29.12
CA TYR A 292 11.74 5.15 -29.02
C TYR A 292 10.96 6.10 -29.95
N PRO A 293 11.14 5.99 -31.29
CA PRO A 293 10.53 6.92 -32.24
C PRO A 293 9.04 6.63 -32.44
N PHE A 294 8.63 5.36 -32.41
CA PHE A 294 7.24 4.94 -32.63
C PHE A 294 6.45 4.99 -31.33
N ARG A 295 6.03 6.19 -30.92
CA ARG A 295 5.34 6.41 -29.65
C ARG A 295 3.97 7.06 -29.80
N ALA A 296 3.02 6.58 -29.01
CA ALA A 296 1.71 7.17 -28.80
C ALA A 296 1.62 7.79 -27.40
N LYS A 297 0.93 8.92 -27.30
CA LYS A 297 0.38 9.41 -26.05
C LYS A 297 -1.04 8.91 -25.93
N VAL A 298 -1.38 8.25 -24.83
CA VAL A 298 -2.73 7.80 -24.53
C VAL A 298 -3.23 8.45 -23.26
N ASP A 299 -4.40 9.06 -23.33
CA ASP A 299 -5.07 9.67 -22.19
C ASP A 299 -6.50 9.13 -22.13
N LEU A 300 -7.03 8.90 -20.93
CA LEU A 300 -8.43 8.56 -20.68
C LEU A 300 -9.08 9.76 -19.96
N PRO A 301 -9.68 10.70 -20.71
CA PRO A 301 -10.29 11.90 -20.13
C PRO A 301 -11.41 11.56 -19.16
N GLY A 302 -11.58 12.36 -18.11
CA GLY A 302 -12.62 12.16 -17.10
C GLY A 302 -12.26 11.20 -15.95
N THR A 303 -11.21 10.39 -16.11
CA THR A 303 -10.70 9.53 -15.03
C THR A 303 -9.59 10.23 -14.25
N TYR A 304 -9.86 10.59 -13.00
CA TYR A 304 -8.89 11.18 -12.08
C TYR A 304 -8.14 10.09 -11.30
N ILE A 305 -6.81 10.09 -11.40
CA ILE A 305 -5.99 9.17 -10.59
C ILE A 305 -5.58 9.83 -9.27
N THR A 306 -5.78 9.11 -8.16
CA THR A 306 -5.39 9.53 -6.81
C THR A 306 -3.94 9.21 -6.49
N LYS A 307 -3.29 8.33 -7.28
CA LYS A 307 -1.87 7.97 -7.16
C LYS A 307 -1.24 7.86 -8.54
N TRP A 308 0.05 8.24 -8.64
CA TRP A 308 0.84 8.11 -9.86
C TRP A 308 0.91 6.64 -10.30
N GLN A 309 0.61 6.38 -11.56
CA GLN A 309 0.57 5.02 -12.07
C GLN A 309 1.94 4.54 -12.52
N ASP A 310 2.23 3.28 -12.17
CA ASP A 310 3.38 2.57 -12.72
C ASP A 310 3.14 2.39 -14.24
N PRO A 311 4.06 2.85 -15.11
CA PRO A 311 3.98 2.65 -16.55
C PRO A 311 3.75 1.18 -16.96
N ALA A 312 4.16 0.22 -16.12
CA ALA A 312 3.89 -1.20 -16.33
C ALA A 312 2.39 -1.55 -16.36
N VAL A 313 1.55 -0.82 -15.62
CA VAL A 313 0.08 -1.02 -15.64
C VAL A 313 -0.47 -0.70 -17.03
N LEU A 314 0.01 0.39 -17.64
CA LEU A 314 -0.38 0.79 -18.98
C LEU A 314 0.10 -0.23 -20.02
N CYS A 315 1.30 -0.81 -19.87
CA CYS A 315 1.78 -1.90 -20.72
C CYS A 315 0.90 -3.14 -20.65
N VAL A 316 0.48 -3.54 -19.44
CA VAL A 316 -0.38 -4.72 -19.25
C VAL A 316 -1.74 -4.48 -19.91
N TYR A 317 -2.30 -3.28 -19.75
CA TYR A 317 -3.57 -2.92 -20.37
C TYR A 317 -3.52 -3.05 -21.90
N PHE A 318 -2.42 -2.62 -22.51
CA PHE A 318 -2.22 -2.65 -23.96
C PHE A 318 -1.35 -3.82 -24.45
N LEU A 319 -1.22 -4.89 -23.66
CA LEU A 319 -0.26 -5.97 -23.92
C LEU A 319 -0.53 -6.67 -25.27
N LYS A 320 -1.78 -6.72 -25.73
CA LYS A 320 -2.15 -7.29 -27.04
C LYS A 320 -1.41 -6.63 -28.21
N TYR A 321 -1.00 -5.37 -28.05
CA TYR A 321 -0.28 -4.59 -29.05
C TYR A 321 1.25 -4.70 -28.94
N LYS A 322 1.75 -5.57 -28.06
CA LYS A 322 3.18 -5.86 -27.89
C LYS A 322 4.03 -4.59 -27.69
N PRO A 323 3.70 -3.73 -26.70
CA PRO A 323 4.48 -2.54 -26.45
C PRO A 323 5.95 -2.90 -26.15
N VAL A 324 6.89 -2.05 -26.55
CA VAL A 324 8.34 -2.24 -26.30
C VAL A 324 8.88 -1.34 -25.19
N ALA A 325 8.18 -0.26 -24.87
CA ALA A 325 8.47 0.64 -23.76
C ALA A 325 7.20 1.40 -23.35
N ALA A 326 7.20 1.95 -22.14
CA ALA A 326 6.14 2.83 -21.68
C ALA A 326 6.62 3.92 -20.74
N GLY A 327 5.86 5.01 -20.71
CA GLY A 327 6.09 6.15 -19.85
C GLY A 327 4.85 6.57 -19.08
N GLY A 328 5.04 7.16 -17.91
CA GLY A 328 3.94 7.70 -17.10
C GLY A 328 3.47 9.06 -17.61
N ASN A 329 2.25 9.46 -17.24
CA ASN A 329 1.77 10.81 -17.46
C ASN A 329 2.27 11.77 -16.37
N ASN A 330 2.41 13.05 -16.71
CA ASN A 330 2.68 14.13 -15.74
C ASN A 330 1.40 14.85 -15.28
N THR A 331 0.24 14.45 -15.80
CA THR A 331 -1.06 14.99 -15.42
C THR A 331 -1.79 14.03 -14.48
N LYS A 332 -2.88 14.50 -13.86
CA LYS A 332 -3.78 13.68 -13.01
C LYS A 332 -4.77 12.83 -13.83
N THR A 333 -4.53 12.68 -15.13
CA THR A 333 -5.37 11.89 -16.04
C THR A 333 -4.79 10.49 -16.17
N PHE A 334 -5.65 9.47 -16.06
CA PHE A 334 -5.26 8.08 -16.34
C PHE A 334 -4.72 7.98 -17.77
N GLY A 335 -3.50 7.48 -17.94
CA GLY A 335 -2.82 7.48 -19.23
C GLY A 335 -1.30 7.57 -19.14
N GLY A 336 -0.66 7.76 -20.28
CA GLY A 336 0.79 7.84 -20.39
C GLY A 336 1.29 7.70 -21.82
N TRP A 337 2.47 7.11 -21.94
CA TRP A 337 3.17 6.90 -23.20
C TRP A 337 3.32 5.42 -23.46
N ILE A 338 3.08 4.99 -24.70
CA ILE A 338 3.35 3.63 -25.15
C ILE A 338 4.21 3.69 -26.42
N CYS A 339 5.22 2.83 -26.49
CA CYS A 339 6.09 2.71 -27.65
C CYS A 339 5.99 1.33 -28.30
N PHE A 340 6.20 1.29 -29.60
CA PHE A 340 6.10 0.10 -30.45
C PHE A 340 7.39 -0.16 -31.21
N ALA A 341 7.52 -1.34 -31.82
CA ALA A 341 8.72 -1.73 -32.53
C ALA A 341 8.78 -1.16 -33.96
N SER A 342 7.63 -0.81 -34.54
CA SER A 342 7.51 -0.27 -35.90
C SER A 342 6.43 0.81 -36.00
N LEU A 343 6.45 1.55 -37.11
CA LEU A 343 5.41 2.50 -37.46
C LEU A 343 4.06 1.80 -37.69
N GLU A 344 4.07 0.63 -38.32
CA GLU A 344 2.86 -0.18 -38.57
C GLU A 344 2.16 -0.57 -37.27
N GLU A 345 2.91 -1.04 -36.26
CA GLU A 345 2.36 -1.39 -34.95
C GLU A 345 1.77 -0.17 -34.23
N LEU A 346 2.43 1.00 -34.35
CA LEU A 346 1.92 2.26 -33.82
C LEU A 346 0.61 2.68 -34.52
N GLU A 347 0.55 2.58 -35.85
CA GLU A 347 -0.64 2.95 -36.62
C GLU A 347 -1.81 2.01 -36.33
N LEU A 348 -1.55 0.70 -36.22
CA LEU A 348 -2.54 -0.28 -35.78
C LEU A 348 -3.10 0.07 -34.41
N PHE A 349 -2.22 0.38 -33.45
CA PHE A 349 -2.61 0.77 -32.11
C PHE A 349 -3.50 2.02 -32.10
N LEU A 350 -3.10 3.08 -32.81
CA LEU A 350 -3.88 4.32 -32.85
C LEU A 350 -5.27 4.09 -33.45
N ARG A 351 -5.36 3.30 -34.51
CA ARG A 351 -6.64 2.99 -35.18
C ARG A 351 -7.61 2.23 -34.28
N GLU A 352 -7.11 1.34 -33.43
CA GLU A 352 -7.95 0.49 -32.59
C GLU A 352 -8.22 1.07 -31.20
N VAL A 353 -7.34 1.95 -30.69
CA VAL A 353 -7.42 2.46 -29.31
C VAL A 353 -7.99 3.88 -29.25
N ASP A 354 -7.79 4.71 -30.27
CA ASP A 354 -8.45 6.03 -30.31
C ASP A 354 -9.96 5.84 -30.49
N GLY A 355 -10.76 6.35 -29.55
CA GLY A 355 -12.20 6.13 -29.54
C GLY A 355 -12.64 4.80 -28.90
N MET A 356 -11.72 3.97 -28.39
CA MET A 356 -12.06 2.72 -27.70
C MET A 356 -12.62 2.99 -26.31
N GLU A 357 -13.74 2.37 -25.95
CA GLU A 357 -14.25 2.41 -24.58
C GLU A 357 -13.35 1.59 -23.64
N ASP A 358 -13.10 2.15 -22.46
CA ASP A 358 -12.37 1.48 -21.40
C ASP A 358 -13.15 0.26 -20.88
N VAL A 359 -12.44 -0.85 -20.60
CA VAL A 359 -13.07 -2.12 -20.22
C VAL A 359 -13.82 -2.07 -18.89
N GLU A 360 -13.53 -1.06 -18.05
CA GLU A 360 -14.23 -0.81 -16.79
C GLU A 360 -15.32 0.28 -16.95
N GLY A 361 -15.63 0.70 -18.19
CA GLY A 361 -16.66 1.70 -18.48
C GLY A 361 -16.30 3.12 -18.05
N ARG A 362 -15.02 3.41 -17.78
CA ARG A 362 -14.56 4.70 -17.24
C ARG A 362 -14.56 5.86 -18.25
N GLY A 363 -14.78 5.57 -19.53
CA GLY A 363 -14.80 6.56 -20.61
C GLY A 363 -14.11 6.05 -21.87
N THR A 364 -13.74 6.97 -22.75
CA THR A 364 -13.18 6.66 -24.07
C THR A 364 -11.71 7.09 -24.15
N TRP A 365 -10.87 6.18 -24.63
CA TRP A 365 -9.45 6.42 -24.83
C TRP A 365 -9.19 7.42 -25.95
N VAL A 366 -8.24 8.32 -25.72
CA VAL A 366 -7.72 9.26 -26.73
C VAL A 366 -6.26 8.92 -26.98
N ALA A 367 -5.93 8.51 -28.20
CA ALA A 367 -4.60 8.09 -28.60
C ALA A 367 -4.02 9.00 -29.69
N LYS A 368 -2.83 9.56 -29.46
CA LYS A 368 -2.18 10.51 -30.39
C LYS A 368 -0.74 10.11 -30.68
N THR A 369 -0.39 10.04 -31.97
CA THR A 369 1.00 9.80 -32.39
C THR A 369 1.91 10.97 -32.00
N ARG A 370 3.15 10.65 -31.64
CA ARG A 370 4.28 11.59 -31.56
C ARG A 370 5.48 11.11 -32.38
N TYR A 371 5.26 10.24 -33.36
CA TYR A 371 6.27 9.91 -34.35
C TYR A 371 6.60 11.15 -35.19
N ASN A 372 7.90 11.39 -35.40
CA ASN A 372 8.39 12.49 -36.23
C ASN A 372 9.44 11.96 -37.21
N PRO A 373 9.12 11.86 -38.51
CA PRO A 373 10.03 11.31 -39.52
C PRO A 373 11.28 12.18 -39.75
N ASN A 374 11.26 13.44 -39.31
CA ASN A 374 12.43 14.32 -39.38
C ASN A 374 13.50 13.98 -38.32
N VAL A 375 13.16 13.18 -37.31
CA VAL A 375 14.09 12.78 -36.24
C VAL A 375 14.68 11.39 -36.52
N VAL A 376 13.83 10.44 -36.93
CA VAL A 376 14.23 9.10 -37.35
C VAL A 376 13.39 8.72 -38.56
N GLN A 377 14.03 8.36 -39.68
CA GLN A 377 13.35 7.96 -40.92
C GLN A 377 12.99 6.48 -40.96
N ALA A 378 13.56 5.66 -40.06
CA ALA A 378 13.24 4.24 -39.96
C ALA A 378 11.74 4.06 -39.66
N VAL A 379 11.09 3.14 -40.37
CA VAL A 379 9.69 2.78 -40.20
C VAL A 379 9.52 1.35 -39.68
N THR A 380 10.54 0.50 -39.84
CA THR A 380 10.56 -0.85 -39.28
C THR A 380 11.55 -1.00 -38.12
N LYS A 381 11.37 -2.07 -37.33
CA LYS A 381 12.31 -2.42 -36.25
C LYS A 381 13.73 -2.67 -36.78
N ALA A 382 13.85 -3.35 -37.91
CA ALA A 382 15.16 -3.70 -38.49
C ALA A 382 15.92 -2.44 -38.93
N GLU A 383 15.23 -1.50 -39.59
CA GLU A 383 15.78 -0.20 -39.97
C GLU A 383 16.18 0.63 -38.74
N LEU A 384 15.36 0.59 -37.68
CA LEU A 384 15.66 1.29 -36.44
C LEU A 384 16.91 0.72 -35.76
N ASP A 385 17.02 -0.61 -35.69
CA ASP A 385 18.17 -1.31 -35.11
C ASP A 385 19.45 -1.06 -35.93
N GLU A 386 19.35 -0.91 -37.26
CA GLU A 386 20.46 -0.50 -38.13
C GLU A 386 20.88 0.95 -37.88
N TYR A 387 19.92 1.89 -37.90
CA TYR A 387 20.17 3.31 -37.61
C TYR A 387 20.86 3.52 -36.25
N LEU A 388 20.40 2.81 -35.20
CA LEU A 388 20.99 2.90 -33.86
C LEU A 388 22.42 2.34 -33.82
N ARG A 389 22.70 1.28 -34.58
CA ARG A 389 24.06 0.71 -34.70
C ARG A 389 25.01 1.68 -35.41
N GLU A 390 24.58 2.30 -36.51
CA GLU A 390 25.37 3.29 -37.23
C GLU A 390 25.66 4.53 -36.38
N LYS A 391 24.64 5.05 -35.69
CA LYS A 391 24.79 6.20 -34.79
C LYS A 391 25.77 5.92 -33.65
N ALA A 392 25.69 4.73 -33.04
CA ALA A 392 26.60 4.32 -31.99
C ALA A 392 28.05 4.19 -32.52
N ALA A 393 28.23 3.63 -33.71
CA ALA A 393 29.54 3.52 -34.35
C ALA A 393 30.15 4.89 -34.66
N ALA A 394 29.34 5.83 -35.18
CA ALA A 394 29.76 7.21 -35.43
C ALA A 394 30.13 7.96 -34.15
N GLU A 395 29.35 7.82 -33.07
CA GLU A 395 29.66 8.44 -31.78
C GLU A 395 30.96 7.90 -31.17
N ILE A 396 31.21 6.59 -31.30
CA ILE A 396 32.47 5.97 -30.89
C ILE A 396 33.64 6.51 -31.72
N ALA A 397 33.49 6.63 -33.03
CA ALA A 397 34.51 7.18 -33.92
C ALA A 397 34.83 8.64 -33.57
N GLU A 398 33.81 9.45 -33.31
CA GLU A 398 33.96 10.85 -32.94
C GLU A 398 34.63 11.02 -31.58
N LYS A 399 34.23 10.25 -30.56
CA LYS A 399 34.92 10.24 -29.26
C LYS A 399 36.39 9.83 -29.39
N ARG A 400 36.72 8.91 -30.30
CA ARG A 400 38.10 8.54 -30.60
C ARG A 400 38.86 9.68 -31.27
N ARG A 401 38.24 10.39 -32.22
CA ARG A 401 38.82 11.58 -32.88
C ARG A 401 39.12 12.70 -31.88
N ILE A 402 38.15 13.07 -31.05
CA ILE A 402 38.32 14.10 -30.01
C ILE A 402 39.46 13.73 -29.04
N ARG A 403 39.57 12.44 -28.65
CA ARG A 403 40.68 11.98 -27.79
C ARG A 403 42.04 12.10 -28.49
N GLN A 404 42.12 11.81 -29.79
CA GLN A 404 43.34 11.97 -30.58
C GLN A 404 43.72 13.43 -30.75
N GLU A 405 42.75 14.31 -31.06
CA GLU A 405 42.97 15.76 -31.17
C GLU A 405 43.40 16.37 -29.84
N LYS A 406 42.80 15.94 -28.71
CA LYS A 406 43.23 16.36 -27.37
C LYS A 406 44.67 15.93 -27.08
N LYS A 407 45.02 14.68 -27.40
CA LYS A 407 46.39 14.16 -27.24
C LYS A 407 47.40 14.94 -28.09
N GLN A 408 47.08 15.22 -29.35
CA GLN A 408 47.94 16.03 -30.24
C GLN A 408 48.08 17.47 -29.75
N ARG A 409 46.99 18.08 -29.24
CA ARG A 409 47.01 19.42 -28.66
C ARG A 409 47.88 19.48 -27.40
N GLU A 410 47.80 18.48 -26.54
CA GLU A 410 48.67 18.35 -25.36
C GLU A 410 50.14 18.13 -25.75
N GLU A 411 50.43 17.38 -26.82
CA GLU A 411 51.80 17.21 -27.35
C GLU A 411 52.36 18.51 -27.97
N ILE A 412 51.53 19.32 -28.65
CA ILE A 412 51.93 20.61 -29.24
C ILE A 412 52.18 21.67 -28.15
N TYR A 413 51.27 21.80 -27.18
CA TYR A 413 51.41 22.77 -26.09
C TYR A 413 52.44 22.32 -25.02
N GLY A 414 52.63 21.02 -24.81
CA GLY A 414 53.71 20.48 -23.97
C GLY A 414 55.11 20.72 -24.54
N ARG A 415 55.25 20.82 -25.87
CA ARG A 415 56.50 21.20 -26.54
C ARG A 415 56.79 22.71 -26.50
N THR A 416 55.77 23.57 -26.42
CA THR A 416 55.98 25.03 -26.41
C THR A 416 56.43 25.55 -25.05
N TYR A 417 56.06 24.89 -23.94
CA TYR A 417 56.52 25.25 -22.58
C TYR A 417 57.87 24.61 -22.16
N SER A 418 58.46 23.73 -22.99
CA SER A 418 59.81 23.18 -22.76
C SER A 418 60.92 23.91 -23.56
N ALA A 419 60.57 24.95 -24.33
CA ALA A 419 61.50 25.75 -25.12
C ALA A 419 61.75 27.17 -24.57
N LEU A 420 61.43 27.43 -23.29
CA LEU A 420 61.89 28.63 -22.58
C LEU A 420 63.13 28.26 -21.75
N PRO A 421 64.30 28.88 -21.97
CA PRO A 421 65.48 28.59 -21.19
C PRO A 421 65.30 29.12 -19.76
N ALA A 422 65.34 28.21 -18.80
CA ALA A 422 65.48 28.55 -17.39
C ALA A 422 66.88 29.15 -17.14
N ALA A 423 66.91 30.43 -16.77
CA ALA A 423 68.05 31.05 -16.09
C ALA A 423 67.46 31.96 -14.99
N ASN A 424 67.34 31.45 -13.77
CA ASN A 424 68.31 31.63 -12.67
C ASN A 424 68.60 33.10 -12.35
N THR A 425 67.94 33.63 -11.31
CA THR A 425 68.59 34.32 -10.18
C THR A 425 67.55 34.56 -9.07
N ALA A 426 67.72 33.89 -7.93
CA ALA A 426 67.43 34.46 -6.61
C ALA A 426 68.62 35.37 -6.22
N PRO A 427 68.50 36.39 -5.34
CA PRO A 427 68.19 36.15 -3.93
C PRO A 427 67.37 37.22 -3.19
N CYS A 428 66.86 36.79 -2.03
CA CYS A 428 66.55 37.49 -0.77
C CYS A 428 66.47 39.03 -0.73
N TYR A 429 65.38 39.54 -0.17
CA TYR A 429 65.44 40.42 1.01
C TYR A 429 64.19 40.24 1.89
N ASP A 430 64.47 40.18 3.20
CA ASP A 430 63.53 40.11 4.31
C ASP A 430 62.77 41.44 4.54
N ASP A 431 61.69 41.29 5.31
CA ASP A 431 61.11 42.23 6.26
C ASP A 431 60.30 43.45 5.77
N ALA A 432 58.99 43.27 5.90
CA ALA A 432 58.18 43.87 7.00
C ALA A 432 57.06 44.85 6.59
N ASN A 433 55.91 44.50 7.16
CA ASN A 433 54.90 45.36 7.78
C ASN A 433 53.66 45.83 7.00
N LEU A 434 52.56 45.73 7.77
CA LEU A 434 51.23 46.35 7.69
C LEU A 434 50.17 45.48 6.96
N SER A 435 49.36 44.66 7.64
CA SER A 435 48.30 44.93 8.65
C SER A 435 46.95 45.35 8.07
N VAL A 436 45.89 44.82 8.71
CA VAL A 436 44.46 45.23 8.71
C VAL A 436 43.62 44.61 7.56
N GLU A 437 42.78 43.59 7.74
CA GLU A 437 41.57 43.39 8.60
C GLU A 437 40.27 43.84 7.91
N PHE A 438 39.16 43.14 8.22
CA PHE A 438 37.74 43.34 7.86
C PHE A 438 37.26 42.84 6.47
N ALA A 439 36.05 42.28 6.31
CA ALA A 439 34.95 41.95 7.21
C ALA A 439 34.00 40.95 6.53
N THR A 440 33.28 40.24 7.40
CA THR A 440 31.95 39.65 7.26
C THR A 440 30.93 40.51 6.49
N ASP A 441 29.98 39.86 5.83
CA ASP A 441 28.60 40.35 5.82
C ASP A 441 27.58 39.19 5.77
N GLN A 442 26.89 39.03 6.89
CA GLN A 442 25.54 38.49 6.99
C GLN A 442 24.61 39.68 7.22
N GLN A 443 23.53 39.81 6.44
CA GLN A 443 22.17 40.18 6.90
C GLN A 443 21.22 40.10 5.69
N ASN A 444 20.21 39.22 5.72
CA ASN A 444 18.87 39.42 6.28
C ASN A 444 18.03 40.47 5.55
N THR A 445 17.01 40.03 4.80
CA THR A 445 15.69 40.69 4.78
C THR A 445 14.59 39.65 4.56
N SER A 446 13.68 39.64 5.52
CA SER A 446 12.35 39.06 5.53
C SER A 446 11.36 39.89 4.68
N TYR A 447 10.42 39.20 4.02
CA TYR A 447 9.01 39.57 3.91
C TYR A 447 8.16 38.30 3.79
#